data_AF-A0AAW4PIH1-F1
#
_entry.id   AF-A0AAW4PIH1-F1
#
_cell.length_a   1.000
_cell.length_b   1.000
_cell.length_c   1.000
_cell.angle_alpha   90.00
_cell.angle_beta   90.00
_cell.angle_gamma   90.00
#
_symmetry.space_group_name_H-M   'P 1'
#
loop_
_entity.id
_entity.type
_entity.pdbx_description
1 polymer ?
#
loop_
_entity_poly.entity_id
_entity_poly.type
_entity_poly.pdbx_seq_one_letter_code
_entity_poly.pdbx_strand_id
1 'polypeptide(L)'
;TVTDASGHLELHVVFAPSYYPAAVDEAQLTVRWYMNDDFKLHYREQHSDHAWECRWDRHPNPHNTRDHFHPQPTVPTPGEDASWPDDHRDVVALVLDELENRITALWSE
;
A
#
# COMPACT_ATOMS: atom_id res chain seq x y z
N THR A 1 0.11 1.45 -16.22
CA THR A 1 -0.66 0.30 -15.72
C THR A 1 -0.01 -0.98 -16.20
N VAL A 2 -0.10 -2.05 -15.41
CA VAL A 2 0.49 -3.38 -15.69
C VAL A 2 -0.60 -4.43 -15.50
N THR A 3 -0.57 -5.52 -16.25
CA THR A 3 -1.46 -6.66 -16.02
C THR A 3 -0.74 -7.69 -15.18
N ASP A 4 -1.30 -8.07 -14.03
CA ASP A 4 -0.74 -9.10 -13.15
C ASP A 4 -0.77 -10.49 -13.81
N ALA A 5 -0.09 -11.47 -13.20
CA ALA A 5 -0.05 -12.85 -13.71
C ALA A 5 -1.43 -13.53 -13.79
N SER A 6 -2.45 -12.97 -13.12
CA SER A 6 -3.82 -13.46 -13.11
C SER A 6 -4.73 -12.69 -14.08
N GLY A 7 -4.18 -11.76 -14.89
CA GLY A 7 -4.92 -11.02 -15.91
C GLY A 7 -5.55 -9.70 -15.43
N HIS A 8 -5.23 -9.25 -14.23
CA HIS A 8 -5.85 -8.05 -13.65
C HIS A 8 -5.04 -6.80 -13.88
N LEU A 9 -5.72 -5.69 -14.18
CA LEU A 9 -5.07 -4.41 -14.40
C LEU A 9 -4.72 -3.74 -13.05
N GLU A 10 -3.47 -3.29 -12.94
CA GLU A 10 -2.95 -2.57 -11.79
C GLU A 10 -2.32 -1.25 -12.24
N LEU A 11 -2.39 -0.23 -11.39
CA LEU A 11 -1.60 0.97 -11.50
C LEU A 11 -0.36 0.80 -10.63
N HIS A 12 0.82 0.88 -11.24
CA HIS A 12 2.10 0.85 -10.53
C HIS A 12 2.67 2.27 -10.53
N VAL A 13 2.88 2.79 -9.33
CA VAL A 13 3.49 4.10 -9.08
C VAL A 13 4.88 3.83 -8.52
N VAL A 14 5.90 4.22 -9.27
CA VAL A 14 7.30 4.19 -8.80
C VAL A 14 7.65 5.59 -8.34
N PHE A 15 8.09 5.72 -7.10
CA PHE A 15 8.47 7.02 -6.57
C PHE A 15 9.90 7.39 -6.98
N ALA A 16 10.14 8.68 -7.18
CA ALA A 16 11.46 9.16 -7.56
C ALA A 16 12.46 8.92 -6.40
N PRO A 17 13.68 8.40 -6.66
CA PRO A 17 14.67 8.17 -5.61
C PRO A 17 15.02 9.41 -4.79
N SER A 18 14.96 10.59 -5.40
CA SER A 18 15.20 11.87 -4.71
C SER A 18 14.16 12.23 -3.65
N TYR A 19 13.04 11.49 -3.58
CA TYR A 19 11.99 11.69 -2.58
C TYR A 19 12.29 10.95 -1.26
N TYR A 20 13.27 10.05 -1.27
CA TYR A 20 13.64 9.21 -0.13
C TYR A 20 15.09 9.48 0.31
N PRO A 21 15.42 9.21 1.59
CA PRO A 21 16.82 9.17 2.02
C PRO A 21 17.55 8.01 1.35
N ALA A 22 18.88 8.08 1.31
CA ALA A 22 19.74 7.12 0.62
C ALA A 22 19.66 5.67 1.16
N ALA A 23 19.00 5.45 2.31
CA ALA A 23 18.76 4.12 2.87
C ALA A 23 17.69 3.33 2.10
N VAL A 24 16.79 4.01 1.37
CA VAL A 24 15.75 3.38 0.56
C VAL A 24 16.22 3.32 -0.89
N ASP A 25 16.40 2.11 -1.40
CA ASP A 25 16.86 1.86 -2.76
C ASP A 25 15.73 2.09 -3.78
N GLU A 26 14.53 1.58 -3.48
CA GLU A 26 13.36 1.66 -4.35
C GLU A 26 12.08 1.77 -3.52
N ALA A 27 11.08 2.49 -4.03
CA ALA A 27 9.75 2.56 -3.42
C ALA A 27 8.66 2.52 -4.49
N GLN A 28 7.61 1.74 -4.23
CA GLN A 28 6.46 1.58 -5.13
C GLN A 28 5.13 1.52 -4.38
N LEU A 29 4.10 2.09 -4.99
CA LEU A 29 2.69 1.88 -4.64
C LEU A 29 1.98 1.16 -5.80
N THR A 30 1.38 0.02 -5.50
CA THR A 30 0.53 -0.74 -6.43
C THR A 30 -0.92 -0.52 -6.04
N VAL A 31 -1.71 0.03 -6.96
CA VAL A 31 -3.14 0.29 -6.76
C VAL A 31 -3.94 -0.61 -7.67
N ARG A 32 -4.92 -1.29 -7.08
CA ARG A 32 -5.86 -2.13 -7.81
C ARG A 32 -7.27 -1.94 -7.28
N TRP A 33 -8.20 -1.68 -8.20
CA TRP A 33 -9.61 -1.47 -7.92
C TRP A 33 -10.47 -2.45 -8.71
N TYR A 34 -11.54 -2.93 -8.11
CA TYR A 34 -12.49 -3.87 -8.72
C TYR A 34 -13.85 -3.21 -8.94
N MET A 35 -14.68 -3.78 -9.83
CA MET A 35 -16.01 -3.24 -10.14
C MET A 35 -17.01 -3.31 -8.98
N ASN A 36 -16.76 -4.17 -7.98
CA ASN A 36 -17.56 -4.31 -6.77
C ASN A 36 -17.08 -3.41 -5.62
N ASP A 37 -16.20 -2.44 -5.92
CA ASP A 37 -15.56 -1.53 -4.97
C ASP A 37 -14.57 -2.20 -3.99
N ASP A 38 -14.24 -3.47 -4.21
CA ASP A 38 -13.07 -4.04 -3.56
C ASP A 38 -11.80 -3.38 -4.09
N PHE A 39 -10.74 -3.36 -3.28
CA PHE A 39 -9.45 -2.86 -3.69
C PHE A 39 -8.31 -3.48 -2.88
N LYS A 40 -7.11 -3.32 -3.43
CA LYS A 40 -5.84 -3.57 -2.75
C LYS A 40 -4.88 -2.45 -3.11
N LEU A 41 -4.39 -1.74 -2.10
CA LEU A 41 -3.29 -0.79 -2.23
C LEU A 41 -2.10 -1.38 -1.47
N HIS A 42 -1.00 -1.61 -2.17
CA HIS A 42 0.22 -2.22 -1.61
C HIS A 42 1.40 -1.30 -1.81
N TYR A 43 1.97 -0.83 -0.71
CA TYR A 43 3.18 -0.05 -0.73
C TYR A 43 4.38 -0.87 -0.24
N ARG A 44 5.50 -0.74 -0.95
CA ARG A 44 6.75 -1.45 -0.69
C ARG A 44 7.94 -0.50 -0.80
N GLU A 45 8.83 -0.58 0.16
CA GLU A 45 10.19 -0.03 0.13
C GLU A 45 11.18 -1.19 0.07
N GLN A 46 12.19 -1.07 -0.79
CA GLN A 46 13.36 -1.92 -0.78
C GLN A 46 14.49 -1.16 -0.09
N HIS A 47 15.04 -1.76 0.97
CA HIS A 47 16.26 -1.31 1.64
C HIS A 47 17.38 -2.32 1.36
N SER A 48 18.61 -1.94 1.66
CA SER A 48 19.79 -2.77 1.39
C SER A 48 19.77 -4.15 2.09
N ASP A 49 19.12 -4.25 3.24
CA ASP A 49 19.10 -5.43 4.11
C ASP A 49 17.70 -6.03 4.34
N HIS A 50 16.64 -5.28 4.04
CA HIS A 50 15.26 -5.72 4.25
C HIS A 50 14.28 -5.09 3.25
N ALA A 51 13.04 -5.59 3.26
CA ALA A 51 11.91 -4.92 2.62
C ALA A 51 10.96 -4.43 3.70
N TRP A 52 10.34 -3.28 3.45
CA TRP A 52 9.28 -2.73 4.28
C TRP A 52 8.00 -2.65 3.46
N GLU A 53 6.92 -3.27 3.93
CA GLU A 53 5.68 -3.41 3.15
C GLU A 53 4.45 -3.19 4.04
N CYS A 54 3.43 -2.51 3.52
CA CYS A 54 2.12 -2.39 4.16
C CYS A 54 0.99 -2.37 3.12
N ARG A 55 -0.23 -2.75 3.53
CA ARG A 55 -1.40 -2.81 2.63
C ARG A 55 -2.69 -2.29 3.23
N TRP A 56 -3.47 -1.65 2.38
CA TRP A 56 -4.86 -1.28 2.64
C TRP A 56 -5.75 -2.10 1.71
N ASP A 57 -6.58 -2.94 2.31
CA ASP A 57 -7.40 -3.89 1.59
C ASP A 57 -8.89 -3.64 1.91
N ARG A 58 -9.71 -3.75 0.87
CA ARG A 58 -11.17 -3.86 0.95
C ARG A 58 -11.55 -5.11 0.18
N HIS A 59 -11.81 -6.21 0.88
CA HIS A 59 -12.35 -7.43 0.29
C HIS A 59 -12.91 -8.36 1.37
N PRO A 60 -13.89 -9.22 1.05
CA PRO A 60 -14.33 -10.24 1.99
C PRO A 60 -13.21 -11.25 2.27
N ASN A 61 -13.01 -11.61 3.53
CA ASN A 61 -12.16 -12.71 3.95
C ASN A 61 -12.74 -13.35 5.25
N PRO A 62 -12.28 -14.56 5.67
CA PRO A 62 -12.86 -15.25 6.82
C PRO A 62 -12.35 -14.79 8.20
N HIS A 63 -11.42 -13.83 8.28
CA HIS A 63 -10.65 -13.51 9.49
C HIS A 63 -10.58 -12.03 9.85
N ASN A 64 -11.02 -11.12 8.98
CA ASN A 64 -11.12 -9.68 9.20
C ASN A 64 -12.47 -9.14 8.71
N THR A 65 -12.77 -7.90 9.09
CA THR A 65 -13.78 -7.09 8.41
C THR A 65 -13.40 -6.87 6.93
N ARG A 66 -14.40 -6.49 6.12
CA ARG A 66 -14.19 -6.23 4.67
C ARG A 66 -13.04 -5.25 4.45
N ASP A 67 -13.02 -4.18 5.24
CA ASP A 67 -11.93 -3.22 5.28
C ASP A 67 -10.91 -3.67 6.33
N HIS A 68 -9.64 -3.79 5.95
CA HIS A 68 -8.56 -4.18 6.86
C HIS A 68 -7.20 -3.66 6.39
N PHE A 69 -6.32 -3.43 7.35
CA PHE A 69 -4.95 -2.96 7.15
C PHE A 69 -3.96 -4.10 7.44
N HIS A 70 -2.92 -4.24 6.62
CA HIS A 70 -1.80 -5.11 6.93
C HIS A 70 -0.58 -4.26 7.26
N PRO A 71 -0.17 -4.20 8.55
CA PRO A 71 0.97 -3.40 8.96
C PRO A 71 2.30 -4.01 8.52
N GLN A 72 3.32 -3.17 8.58
CA GLN A 72 4.72 -3.53 8.45
C GLN A 72 5.19 -4.58 9.48
N PRO A 73 6.31 -5.30 9.22
CA PRO A 73 7.17 -5.25 8.03
C PRO A 73 6.88 -6.34 6.99
N THR A 74 5.98 -7.28 7.27
CA THR A 74 5.77 -8.49 6.45
C THR A 74 4.33 -8.74 6.04
N VAL A 75 3.45 -7.73 6.16
CA VAL A 75 2.04 -7.84 5.73
C VAL A 75 1.36 -9.08 6.34
N PRO A 76 1.30 -9.17 7.68
CA PRO A 76 0.86 -10.38 8.37
C PRO A 76 -0.58 -10.74 8.00
N THR A 77 -0.90 -12.03 8.06
CA THR A 77 -2.29 -12.52 7.97
C THR A 77 -2.65 -13.20 9.29
N PRO A 78 -3.74 -12.81 9.99
CA PRO A 78 -4.74 -11.80 9.61
C PRO A 78 -4.18 -10.37 9.64
N GLY A 79 -4.85 -9.46 8.92
CA GLY A 79 -4.63 -8.02 9.09
C GLY A 79 -5.31 -7.49 10.35
N GLU A 80 -5.35 -6.17 10.46
CA GLU A 80 -6.06 -5.42 11.49
C GLU A 80 -7.36 -4.86 10.90
N ASP A 81 -8.49 -5.06 11.58
CA ASP A 81 -9.77 -4.51 11.15
C ASP A 81 -9.71 -2.97 11.09
N ALA A 82 -10.20 -2.40 9.99
CA ALA A 82 -10.15 -0.97 9.73
C ALA A 82 -11.44 -0.52 9.01
N SER A 83 -11.54 0.78 8.73
CA SER A 83 -12.64 1.35 7.94
C SER A 83 -12.06 2.39 6.99
N TRP A 84 -12.41 2.31 5.71
CA TRP A 84 -11.94 3.24 4.69
C TRP A 84 -13.09 4.13 4.19
N PRO A 85 -12.78 5.32 3.63
CA PRO A 85 -13.77 6.12 2.92
C PRO A 85 -14.49 5.31 1.81
N ASP A 86 -15.71 5.74 1.47
CA ASP A 86 -16.47 5.12 0.37
C ASP A 86 -16.00 5.62 -1.01
N ASP A 87 -15.57 6.89 -1.12
CA ASP A 87 -15.08 7.43 -2.38
C ASP A 87 -13.63 7.00 -2.63
N HIS A 88 -13.38 6.40 -3.80
CA HIS A 88 -12.05 5.94 -4.19
C HIS A 88 -10.96 7.02 -4.15
N ARG A 89 -11.31 8.29 -4.39
CA ARG A 89 -10.34 9.40 -4.32
C ARG A 89 -9.97 9.70 -2.88
N ASP A 90 -10.92 9.59 -1.96
CA ASP A 90 -10.69 9.81 -0.53
C ASP A 90 -9.84 8.68 0.06
N VAL A 91 -10.02 7.44 -0.39
CA VAL A 91 -9.14 6.32 -0.05
C VAL A 91 -7.72 6.55 -0.55
N VAL A 92 -7.54 6.97 -1.81
CA VAL A 92 -6.20 7.25 -2.37
C VAL A 92 -5.55 8.42 -1.63
N ALA A 93 -6.30 9.47 -1.29
CA ALA A 93 -5.80 10.59 -0.50
C ALA A 93 -5.32 10.14 0.88
N LEU A 94 -6.13 9.33 1.59
CA LEU A 94 -5.76 8.74 2.87
C LEU A 94 -4.44 7.97 2.79
N VAL A 95 -4.30 7.07 1.80
CA VAL A 95 -3.07 6.28 1.64
C VAL A 95 -1.87 7.18 1.34
N LEU A 96 -2.02 8.17 0.46
CA LEU A 96 -0.92 9.08 0.15
C LEU A 96 -0.50 9.93 1.37
N ASP A 97 -1.44 10.37 2.20
CA ASP A 97 -1.15 11.09 3.45
C ASP A 97 -0.39 10.20 4.45
N GLU A 98 -0.76 8.93 4.58
CA GLU A 98 -0.04 7.96 5.42
C GLU A 98 1.38 7.69 4.91
N LEU A 99 1.55 7.55 3.59
CA LEU A 99 2.87 7.41 2.97
C LEU A 99 3.73 8.66 3.18
N GLU A 100 3.14 9.86 3.09
CA GLU A 100 3.87 11.10 3.30
C GLU A 100 4.41 11.21 4.74
N ASN A 101 3.61 10.77 5.72
CA ASN A 101 4.05 10.68 7.11
C ASN A 101 5.21 9.67 7.28
N ARG A 102 5.14 8.50 6.62
CA ARG A 102 6.23 7.51 6.62
C ARG A 102 7.51 8.07 6.01
N ILE A 103 7.41 8.74 4.88
CA ILE A 103 8.56 9.33 4.16
C ILE A 103 9.17 10.46 4.99
N THR A 104 8.35 11.30 5.63
CA THR A 104 8.83 12.33 6.55
C THR A 104 9.59 11.73 7.74
N ALA A 105 9.09 10.62 8.29
CA ALA A 105 9.77 9.92 9.37
C ALA A 105 11.13 9.35 8.92
N LEU A 106 11.20 8.75 7.72
CA LEU A 106 12.44 8.25 7.11
C LEU A 106 13.53 9.32 7.00
N TRP A 107 13.17 10.55 6.64
CA TRP A 107 14.12 11.67 6.56
C TRP A 107 14.61 12.16 7.93
N SER A 108 13.95 11.75 9.01
CA SER A 108 14.26 12.15 10.38
C SER A 108 15.01 11.06 11.18
N GLU A 109 15.21 9.88 10.60
CA GLU A 109 16.02 8.77 11.14
C GLU A 109 17.53 9.05 10.98
#